data_AF-A0A1N7GYV1-F1
#
_entry.id   AF-A0A1N7GYV1-F1
#
_cell.length_a   1.000
_cell.length_b   1.000
_cell.length_c   1.000
_cell.angle_alpha   90.00
_cell.angle_beta   90.00
_cell.angle_gamma   90.00
#
_symmetry.space_group_name_H-M   'P 1'
#
loop_
_entity.id
_entity.type
_entity.pdbx_description
1 polymer ?
#
loop_
_entity_poly.entity_id
_entity_poly.type
_entity_poly.pdbx_seq_one_letter_code
_entity_poly.pdbx_strand_id
1 'polypeptide(L)'
;MNPFDVLRDSLYFFKRHLGRIAQLCLPLVILEAVLQQGVDSAVGPEGFSGYSLIVGLLIYPLYTAALILFLDARSRGESPRPRDLLATALTLWPRFALLTALNTLLILVGISLYFLPGLWLMVVLAFGEYLLVLRGLTPLAAMKESLRLSRGSFWRILLCILCVMVPLWLLKGASLSVYPPPQNPLITLLIDSVHSFLQLFTTVVLFRMFMLVAEKPDSR
;
A
#
# COMPACT_ATOMS: atom_id res chain seq x y z
N MET A 1 8.34 -19.49 10.38
CA MET A 1 7.20 -19.77 9.49
C MET A 1 7.62 -19.50 8.07
N ASN A 2 7.16 -20.33 7.14
CA ASN A 2 7.46 -20.14 5.73
C ASN A 2 6.69 -18.92 5.21
N PRO A 3 7.25 -18.15 4.26
CA PRO A 3 6.56 -17.00 3.65
C PRO A 3 5.22 -17.39 3.01
N PHE A 4 5.10 -18.63 2.54
CA PHE A 4 3.85 -19.20 2.04
C PHE A 4 2.74 -19.33 3.10
N ASP A 5 3.10 -19.59 4.36
CA ASP A 5 2.11 -19.67 5.45
C ASP A 5 1.51 -18.28 5.71
N VAL A 6 2.37 -17.25 5.74
CA VAL A 6 1.96 -15.84 5.89
C VAL A 6 1.03 -15.41 4.75
N LEU A 7 1.35 -15.79 3.51
CA LEU A 7 0.52 -15.53 2.35
C LEU A 7 -0.84 -16.22 2.45
N ARG A 8 -0.86 -17.51 2.81
CA ARG A 8 -2.10 -18.29 2.93
C ARG A 8 -3.02 -17.74 4.01
N ASP A 9 -2.47 -17.43 5.18
CA ASP A 9 -3.22 -16.84 6.29
C ASP A 9 -3.77 -15.46 5.93
N SER A 10 -2.95 -14.64 5.28
CA SER A 10 -3.36 -13.32 4.80
C SER A 10 -4.47 -13.45 3.76
N LEU A 11 -4.40 -14.43 2.87
CA LEU A 11 -5.40 -14.68 1.83
C LEU A 11 -6.72 -15.19 2.43
N TYR A 12 -6.66 -16.07 3.42
CA TYR A 12 -7.85 -16.52 4.14
C TYR A 12 -8.51 -15.36 4.89
N PHE A 13 -7.72 -14.54 5.58
CA PHE A 13 -8.20 -13.35 6.28
C PHE A 13 -8.82 -12.32 5.31
N PHE A 14 -8.14 -12.03 4.21
CA PHE A 14 -8.62 -11.10 3.19
C PHE A 14 -9.93 -11.60 2.57
N LYS A 15 -10.05 -12.89 2.22
CA LYS A 15 -11.29 -13.48 1.72
C LYS A 15 -12.43 -13.41 2.74
N ARG A 16 -12.15 -13.72 4.02
CA ARG A 16 -13.15 -13.70 5.08
C ARG A 16 -13.66 -12.28 5.39
N HIS A 17 -12.81 -11.28 5.25
CA HIS A 17 -13.14 -9.89 5.55
C HIS A 17 -13.33 -9.01 4.30
N LEU A 18 -13.35 -9.63 3.11
CA LEU A 18 -13.39 -8.96 1.81
C LEU A 18 -14.51 -7.94 1.72
N GLY A 19 -15.72 -8.30 2.15
CA GLY A 19 -16.88 -7.40 2.07
C GLY A 19 -16.71 -6.12 2.87
N ARG A 20 -16.08 -6.19 4.06
CA ARG A 20 -15.85 -5.00 4.90
C ARG A 20 -14.67 -4.17 4.39
N ILE A 21 -13.61 -4.83 3.92
CA ILE A 21 -12.45 -4.15 3.29
C ILE A 21 -12.92 -3.43 2.02
N ALA A 22 -13.74 -4.07 1.20
CA ALA A 22 -14.34 -3.45 0.02
C ALA A 22 -15.23 -2.27 0.42
N GLN A 23 -16.15 -2.42 1.37
CA GLN A 23 -17.00 -1.29 1.80
C GLN A 23 -16.19 -0.09 2.33
N LEU A 24 -15.04 -0.33 2.95
CA LEU A 24 -14.17 0.73 3.47
C LEU A 24 -13.29 1.36 2.38
N CYS A 25 -12.59 0.55 1.59
CA CYS A 25 -11.55 1.02 0.67
C CYS A 25 -12.07 1.26 -0.75
N LEU A 26 -13.04 0.47 -1.23
CA LEU A 26 -13.57 0.57 -2.60
C LEU A 26 -14.17 1.96 -2.93
N PRO A 27 -14.95 2.64 -2.05
CA PRO A 27 -15.40 4.00 -2.35
C PRO A 27 -14.23 5.00 -2.44
N LEU A 28 -13.18 4.83 -1.62
CA LEU A 28 -12.00 5.69 -1.68
C LEU A 28 -11.15 5.42 -2.94
N VAL A 29 -11.01 4.15 -3.33
CA VAL A 29 -10.29 3.74 -4.54
C VAL A 29 -11.02 4.20 -5.80
N ILE A 30 -12.35 4.07 -5.86
CA ILE A 30 -13.14 4.62 -6.97
C ILE A 30 -12.97 6.14 -7.03
N LEU A 31 -13.04 6.83 -5.88
CA LEU A 31 -12.83 8.28 -5.83
C LEU A 31 -11.45 8.66 -6.36
N GLU A 32 -10.41 7.94 -5.96
CA GLU A 32 -9.05 8.12 -6.50
C GLU A 32 -9.01 7.96 -8.01
N ALA A 33 -9.56 6.86 -8.53
CA ALA A 33 -9.53 6.55 -9.95
C ALA A 33 -10.31 7.59 -10.79
N VAL A 34 -11.45 8.07 -10.29
CA VAL A 34 -12.23 9.14 -10.92
C VAL A 34 -11.45 10.46 -10.92
N LEU A 35 -10.80 10.81 -9.81
CA LEU A 35 -9.96 12.00 -9.72
C LEU A 35 -8.76 11.92 -10.67
N GLN A 36 -8.09 10.77 -10.73
CA GLN A 36 -6.98 10.53 -11.66
C GLN A 36 -7.45 10.68 -13.11
N GLN A 37 -8.55 10.02 -13.48
CA GLN A 37 -9.10 10.15 -14.83
C GLN A 37 -9.51 11.58 -15.18
N GLY A 38 -10.07 12.32 -14.22
CA GLY A 38 -10.41 13.74 -14.39
C GLY A 38 -9.17 14.61 -14.61
N VAL A 39 -8.09 14.35 -13.87
CA VAL A 39 -6.79 15.02 -14.06
C VAL A 39 -6.21 14.69 -15.42
N ASP A 40 -6.16 13.40 -15.79
CA ASP A 40 -5.59 12.96 -17.07
C ASP A 40 -6.36 13.56 -18.26
N SER A 41 -7.68 13.68 -18.14
CA SER A 41 -8.54 14.30 -19.17
C SER A 41 -8.35 15.82 -19.26
N ALA A 42 -8.06 16.50 -18.15
CA ALA A 42 -7.88 17.95 -18.11
C ALA A 42 -6.45 18.40 -18.49
N VAL A 43 -5.46 17.59 -18.14
CA VAL A 43 -4.02 17.90 -18.30
C VAL A 43 -3.48 17.40 -19.64
N GLY A 44 -4.11 16.37 -20.23
CA GLY A 44 -3.68 15.75 -21.48
C GLY A 44 -2.37 14.95 -21.34
N PRO A 45 -1.98 14.18 -22.37
CA PRO A 45 -0.81 13.30 -22.32
C PRO A 45 0.55 14.03 -22.19
N GLU A 46 0.60 15.34 -22.45
CA GLU A 46 1.80 16.19 -22.40
C GLU A 46 1.92 16.99 -21.08
N GLY A 47 0.89 16.95 -20.22
CA GLY A 47 0.89 17.80 -19.04
C GLY A 47 1.64 17.19 -17.85
N PHE A 48 1.82 18.00 -16.81
CA PHE A 48 2.73 17.69 -15.71
C PHE A 48 2.27 16.45 -14.90
N SER A 49 3.05 15.36 -14.98
CA SER A 49 2.81 14.10 -14.23
C SER A 49 2.71 14.27 -12.70
N GLY A 50 3.12 15.42 -12.16
CA GLY A 50 2.98 15.72 -10.74
C GLY A 50 1.55 15.85 -10.23
N TYR A 51 0.56 16.14 -11.07
CA TYR A 51 -0.84 16.19 -10.61
C TYR A 51 -1.36 14.80 -10.19
N SER A 52 -1.04 13.76 -10.97
CA SER A 52 -1.38 12.38 -10.62
C SER A 52 -0.69 11.94 -9.33
N LEU A 53 0.56 12.38 -9.11
CA LEU A 53 1.26 12.17 -7.84
C LEU A 53 0.57 12.87 -6.66
N ILE A 54 0.08 14.11 -6.85
CA ILE A 54 -0.65 14.84 -5.80
C ILE A 54 -1.96 14.13 -5.45
N VAL A 55 -2.73 13.69 -6.45
CA VAL A 55 -3.97 12.93 -6.22
C VAL A 55 -3.68 11.65 -5.45
N GLY A 56 -2.67 10.89 -5.88
CA GLY A 56 -2.21 9.70 -5.17
C GLY A 56 -1.81 10.03 -3.73
N LEU A 57 -1.00 11.08 -3.52
CA LEU A 57 -0.57 11.50 -2.18
C LEU A 57 -1.73 11.97 -1.29
N LEU A 58 -2.83 12.45 -1.88
CA LEU A 58 -4.02 12.84 -1.14
C LEU A 58 -4.82 11.61 -0.68
N ILE A 59 -5.04 10.65 -1.58
CA ILE A 59 -5.98 9.54 -1.37
C ILE A 59 -5.30 8.28 -0.81
N TYR A 60 -4.09 7.95 -1.30
CA TYR A 60 -3.29 6.79 -0.88
C TYR A 60 -3.10 6.70 0.64
N PRO A 61 -2.64 7.77 1.33
CA PRO A 61 -2.49 7.76 2.77
C PRO A 61 -3.78 7.48 3.52
N LEU A 62 -4.91 7.97 2.98
CA LEU A 62 -6.19 7.90 3.66
C LEU A 62 -6.73 6.46 3.66
N TYR A 63 -6.83 5.82 2.49
CA TYR A 63 -7.34 4.45 2.43
C TYR A 63 -6.34 3.45 3.02
N THR A 64 -5.03 3.68 2.90
CA THR A 64 -4.01 2.79 3.45
C THR A 64 -4.00 2.86 4.97
N ALA A 65 -4.03 4.06 5.57
CA ALA A 65 -4.15 4.20 7.02
C ALA A 65 -5.45 3.61 7.55
N ALA A 66 -6.59 3.84 6.88
CA ALA A 66 -7.87 3.24 7.26
C ALA A 66 -7.83 1.71 7.20
N LEU A 67 -7.19 1.14 6.18
CA LEU A 67 -6.99 -0.30 6.06
C LEU A 67 -6.10 -0.84 7.18
N ILE A 68 -4.96 -0.19 7.48
CA ILE A 68 -4.05 -0.62 8.54
C ILE A 68 -4.77 -0.59 9.91
N LEU A 69 -5.51 0.48 10.22
CA LEU A 69 -6.29 0.58 11.45
C LEU A 69 -7.40 -0.48 11.51
N PHE A 70 -8.05 -0.77 10.37
CA PHE A 70 -9.02 -1.86 10.30
C PHE A 70 -8.38 -3.21 10.59
N LEU A 71 -7.20 -3.49 10.03
CA LEU A 71 -6.46 -4.73 10.25
C LEU A 71 -6.04 -4.89 11.72
N ASP A 72 -5.56 -3.82 12.35
CA ASP A 72 -5.18 -3.81 13.78
C ASP A 72 -6.39 -4.00 14.70
N ALA A 73 -7.49 -3.29 14.45
CA ALA A 73 -8.69 -3.48 15.24
C ALA A 73 -9.22 -4.92 15.11
N ARG A 74 -9.14 -5.51 13.90
CA ARG A 74 -9.57 -6.90 13.68
C ARG A 74 -8.63 -7.91 14.32
N SER A 75 -7.32 -7.68 14.34
CA SER A 75 -6.38 -8.57 15.03
C SER A 75 -6.62 -8.57 16.54
N ARG A 76 -7.10 -7.45 17.11
CA ARG A 76 -7.53 -7.32 18.51
C ARG A 76 -8.94 -7.88 18.79
N GLY A 77 -9.65 -8.37 17.77
CA GLY A 77 -11.03 -8.85 17.90
C GLY A 77 -12.09 -7.75 17.93
N GLU A 78 -11.71 -6.49 17.74
CA GLU A 78 -12.61 -5.35 17.72
C GLU A 78 -13.30 -5.17 16.36
N SER A 79 -14.41 -4.44 16.38
CA SER A 79 -15.19 -4.12 15.18
C SER A 79 -15.58 -2.64 15.11
N PRO A 80 -14.59 -1.73 15.05
CA PRO A 80 -14.85 -0.30 14.98
C PRO A 80 -15.65 0.05 13.73
N ARG A 81 -16.44 1.13 13.84
CA ARG A 81 -17.25 1.59 12.71
C ARG A 81 -16.31 2.17 11.64
N PRO A 82 -16.60 1.98 10.34
CA PRO A 82 -15.79 2.53 9.25
C PRO A 82 -15.53 4.03 9.37
N ARG A 83 -16.50 4.78 9.91
CA ARG A 83 -16.40 6.23 10.12
C ARG A 83 -15.33 6.61 11.13
N ASP A 84 -15.19 5.84 12.21
CA ASP A 84 -14.21 6.12 13.27
C ASP A 84 -12.79 5.84 12.77
N LEU A 85 -12.64 4.78 11.95
CA LEU A 85 -11.39 4.47 11.26
C LEU A 85 -10.99 5.58 10.28
N LEU A 86 -11.94 6.08 9.48
CA LEU A 86 -11.70 7.19 8.55
C LEU A 86 -11.37 8.50 9.28
N ALA A 87 -12.07 8.80 10.37
CA ALA A 87 -11.77 9.97 11.20
C ALA A 87 -10.35 9.91 11.77
N THR A 88 -9.92 8.73 12.22
CA THR A 88 -8.55 8.50 12.71
C THR A 88 -7.52 8.54 11.59
N ALA A 89 -7.85 8.00 10.40
CA ALA A 89 -6.99 8.10 9.23
C ALA A 89 -6.80 9.56 8.78
N LEU A 90 -7.84 10.40 8.87
CA LEU A 90 -7.77 11.84 8.57
C LEU A 90 -6.85 12.61 9.52
N THR A 91 -6.80 12.25 10.81
CA THR A 91 -5.87 12.92 11.75
C THR A 91 -4.42 12.52 11.51
N LEU A 92 -4.19 11.29 11.04
CA LEU A 92 -2.86 10.77 10.66
C LEU A 92 -2.43 11.21 9.25
N TRP A 93 -3.38 11.64 8.41
CA TRP A 93 -3.19 11.99 7.01
C TRP A 93 -1.97 12.87 6.72
N PRO A 94 -1.75 14.04 7.37
CA PRO A 94 -0.65 14.93 6.99
C PRO A 94 0.72 14.29 7.27
N ARG A 95 0.82 13.50 8.34
CA ARG A 95 2.05 12.78 8.70
C ARG A 95 2.29 11.62 7.74
N PHE A 96 1.25 10.89 7.39
CA PHE A 96 1.34 9.77 6.45
C PHE A 96 1.68 10.27 5.04
N ALA A 97 1.03 11.32 4.55
CA ALA A 97 1.35 11.95 3.27
C ALA A 97 2.82 12.40 3.23
N LEU A 98 3.33 13.01 4.31
CA LEU A 98 4.75 13.38 4.39
C LEU A 98 5.68 12.14 4.34
N LEU A 99 5.32 11.06 5.04
CA LEU A 99 6.07 9.80 4.99
C LEU A 99 6.06 9.21 3.58
N THR A 100 4.91 9.11 2.93
CA THR A 100 4.78 8.59 1.57
C THR A 100 5.58 9.44 0.59
N ALA A 101 5.53 10.78 0.70
CA ALA A 101 6.31 11.67 -0.15
C ALA A 101 7.82 11.44 0.03
N LEU A 102 8.29 11.37 1.29
CA LEU A 102 9.71 11.10 1.59
C LEU A 102 10.15 9.73 1.08
N ASN A 103 9.35 8.69 1.30
CA ASN A 103 9.63 7.34 0.81
C ASN A 103 9.71 7.30 -0.71
N THR A 104 8.72 7.89 -1.40
CA THR A 104 8.69 7.95 -2.86
C THR A 104 9.90 8.70 -3.41
N LEU A 105 10.26 9.84 -2.82
CA LEU A 105 11.45 10.59 -3.21
C LEU A 105 12.73 9.77 -3.02
N LEU A 106 12.88 9.10 -1.86
CA LEU A 106 14.03 8.24 -1.61
C LEU A 106 14.10 7.07 -2.58
N ILE A 107 12.96 6.43 -2.89
CA ILE A 107 12.90 5.33 -3.85
C ILE A 107 13.26 5.83 -5.24
N LEU A 108 12.73 6.98 -5.67
CA LEU A 108 13.07 7.60 -6.96
C LEU A 108 14.58 7.88 -7.06
N VAL A 109 15.16 8.55 -6.06
CA VAL A 109 16.60 8.80 -6.00
C VAL A 109 17.39 7.49 -6.00
N GLY A 110 16.90 6.47 -5.27
CA GLY A 110 17.47 5.14 -5.25
C GLY A 110 17.51 4.53 -6.65
N ILE A 111 16.37 4.48 -7.35
CA ILE A 111 16.27 3.95 -8.72
C ILE A 111 17.15 4.75 -9.68
N SER A 112 17.19 6.09 -9.57
CA SER A 112 18.04 6.95 -10.40
C SER A 112 19.53 6.69 -10.19
N LEU A 113 19.95 6.34 -8.97
CA LEU A 113 21.35 6.02 -8.68
C LEU A 113 21.71 4.64 -9.23
N TYR A 114 20.84 3.64 -9.05
CA TYR A 114 20.89 2.31 -9.67
C TYR A 114 19.61 1.52 -9.32
N PHE A 115 19.17 0.55 -10.12
CA PHE A 115 17.93 -0.19 -9.83
C PHE A 115 17.95 -0.91 -8.46
N LEU A 116 19.11 -1.44 -8.03
CA LEU A 116 19.26 -2.14 -6.74
C LEU A 116 18.96 -1.27 -5.51
N PRO A 117 19.54 -0.05 -5.34
CA PRO A 117 19.24 0.80 -4.17
C PRO A 117 17.78 1.22 -4.09
N GLY A 118 17.11 1.44 -5.23
CA GLY A 118 15.66 1.67 -5.27
C GLY A 118 14.85 0.50 -4.71
N LEU A 119 15.15 -0.72 -5.17
CA LEU A 119 14.51 -1.94 -4.67
C LEU A 119 14.80 -2.17 -3.19
N TRP A 120 16.04 -1.93 -2.76
CA TRP A 120 16.44 -2.06 -1.36
C TRP A 120 15.66 -1.10 -0.46
N LEU A 121 15.57 0.19 -0.84
CA LEU A 121 14.79 1.19 -0.11
C LEU A 121 13.30 0.83 -0.06
N MET A 122 12.72 0.35 -1.15
CA MET A 122 11.32 -0.07 -1.20
C MET A 122 11.00 -1.15 -0.15
N VAL A 123 11.84 -2.17 -0.05
CA VAL A 123 11.66 -3.27 0.93
C VAL A 123 11.87 -2.75 2.36
N VAL A 124 12.90 -1.95 2.56
CA VAL A 124 13.34 -1.52 3.88
C VAL A 124 12.44 -0.44 4.47
N LEU A 125 11.79 0.36 3.63
CA LEU A 125 10.81 1.38 4.02
C LEU A 125 9.37 0.85 4.05
N ALA A 126 9.13 -0.39 3.59
CA ALA A 126 7.79 -0.99 3.55
C ALA A 126 7.09 -1.00 4.91
N PHE A 127 7.84 -1.13 6.02
CA PHE A 127 7.25 -1.11 7.36
C PHE A 127 7.00 0.29 7.93
N GLY A 128 7.49 1.35 7.29
CA GLY A 128 7.37 2.72 7.77
C GLY A 128 5.91 3.15 7.93
N GLU A 129 5.05 2.77 6.98
CA GLU A 129 3.62 3.11 7.01
C GLU A 129 2.91 2.52 8.23
N TYR A 130 3.21 1.26 8.56
CA TYR A 130 2.65 0.57 9.72
C TYR A 130 3.17 1.16 11.03
N LEU A 131 4.46 1.50 11.08
CA LEU A 131 5.06 2.14 12.26
C LEU A 131 4.47 3.52 12.54
N LEU A 132 4.21 4.31 11.49
CA LEU A 132 3.57 5.61 11.64
C LEU A 132 2.12 5.47 12.10
N VAL A 133 1.35 4.57 11.49
CA VAL A 133 -0.09 4.41 11.81
C VAL A 133 -0.32 3.73 13.15
N LEU A 134 0.39 2.63 13.44
CA LEU A 134 0.14 1.81 14.62
C LEU A 134 0.90 2.30 15.86
N ARG A 135 2.11 2.85 15.68
CA ARG A 135 2.93 3.37 16.79
C ARG A 135 2.91 4.89 16.90
N GLY A 136 2.24 5.60 15.99
CA GLY A 136 2.14 7.06 16.02
C GLY A 136 3.47 7.79 15.83
N LEU A 137 4.49 7.12 15.27
CA LEU A 137 5.83 7.68 15.11
C LEU A 137 5.84 8.83 14.10
N THR A 138 6.79 9.75 14.24
CA THR A 138 7.04 10.77 13.22
C THR A 138 7.56 10.13 11.94
N PRO A 139 7.34 10.72 10.74
CA PRO A 139 7.75 10.11 9.46
C PRO A 139 9.23 9.68 9.44
N LEU A 140 10.13 10.54 9.88
CA LEU A 140 11.56 10.25 9.93
C LEU A 140 11.90 9.13 10.94
N ALA A 141 11.22 9.09 12.09
CA ALA A 141 11.43 8.03 13.08
C ALA A 141 10.89 6.68 12.58
N ALA A 142 9.73 6.69 11.91
CA ALA A 142 9.13 5.51 11.31
C ALA A 142 10.04 4.90 10.22
N MET A 143 10.68 5.74 9.39
CA MET A 143 11.67 5.27 8.40
C MET A 143 12.87 4.61 9.08
N LYS A 144 13.49 5.27 10.08
CA LYS A 144 14.65 4.73 10.80
C LYS A 144 14.34 3.39 11.48
N GLU A 145 13.17 3.29 12.10
CA GLU A 145 12.76 2.06 12.77
C GLU A 145 12.40 0.96 11.75
N SER A 146 11.80 1.32 10.61
CA SER A 146 11.57 0.41 9.48
C SER A 146 12.88 -0.18 8.96
N LEU A 147 13.93 0.66 8.87
CA LEU A 147 15.29 0.22 8.52
C LEU A 147 15.82 -0.83 9.50
N ARG A 148 15.66 -0.58 10.79
CA ARG A 148 16.12 -1.48 11.86
C ARG A 148 15.40 -2.83 11.81
N LEU A 149 14.06 -2.81 11.69
CA LEU A 149 13.25 -4.03 11.63
C LEU A 149 13.53 -4.85 10.36
N SER A 150 13.75 -4.17 9.23
CA SER A 150 13.94 -4.84 7.94
C SER A 150 15.33 -5.47 7.79
N ARG A 151 16.35 -4.99 8.50
CA ARG A 151 17.73 -5.53 8.41
C ARG A 151 17.83 -7.03 8.71
N GLY A 152 17.06 -7.53 9.68
CA GLY A 152 17.10 -8.94 10.08
C GLY A 152 16.27 -9.89 9.21
N SER A 153 15.31 -9.37 8.44
CA SER A 153 14.37 -10.17 7.67
C SER A 153 14.22 -9.71 6.21
N PHE A 154 15.18 -8.93 5.68
CA PHE A 154 15.14 -8.31 4.36
C PHE A 154 14.72 -9.30 3.26
N TRP A 155 15.41 -10.44 3.15
CA TRP A 155 15.11 -11.46 2.14
C TRP A 155 13.70 -12.04 2.26
N ARG A 156 13.18 -12.16 3.49
CA ARG A 156 11.82 -12.65 3.73
C ARG A 156 10.79 -11.62 3.31
N ILE A 157 11.02 -10.36 3.63
CA ILE A 157 10.16 -9.24 3.24
C ILE A 157 10.17 -9.12 1.71
N LEU A 158 11.35 -9.11 1.09
CA LEU A 158 11.52 -9.06 -0.35
C LEU A 158 10.79 -10.22 -1.04
N LEU A 159 10.97 -11.46 -0.57
CA LEU A 159 10.30 -12.61 -1.15
C LEU A 159 8.77 -12.52 -0.99
N CYS A 160 8.26 -12.10 0.17
CA CYS A 160 6.83 -11.88 0.38
C CYS A 160 6.27 -10.81 -0.56
N ILE A 161 6.93 -9.65 -0.67
CA ILE A 161 6.54 -8.58 -1.59
C ILE A 161 6.54 -9.11 -3.03
N LEU A 162 7.60 -9.80 -3.44
CA LEU A 162 7.74 -10.31 -4.80
C LEU A 162 6.67 -11.37 -5.12
N CYS A 163 6.36 -12.26 -4.18
CA CYS A 163 5.29 -13.24 -4.32
C CYS A 163 3.90 -12.61 -4.51
N VAL A 164 3.67 -11.38 -4.02
CA VAL A 164 2.41 -10.65 -4.25
C VAL A 164 2.49 -9.78 -5.49
N MET A 165 3.57 -9.02 -5.68
CA MET A 165 3.74 -8.11 -6.81
C MET A 165 3.81 -8.83 -8.16
N VAL A 166 4.50 -9.98 -8.25
CA VAL A 166 4.67 -10.71 -9.53
C VAL A 166 3.31 -11.13 -10.12
N PRO A 167 2.41 -11.80 -9.37
CA PRO A 167 1.07 -12.08 -9.85
C PRO A 167 0.27 -10.83 -10.24
N LEU A 168 0.38 -9.74 -9.48
CA LEU A 168 -0.33 -8.49 -9.76
C LEU A 168 0.17 -7.83 -11.06
N TRP A 169 1.48 -7.84 -11.29
CA TRP A 169 2.09 -7.33 -12.52
C TRP A 169 1.71 -8.19 -13.72
N LEU A 170 1.73 -9.52 -13.58
CA LEU A 170 1.27 -10.44 -14.63
C LEU A 170 -0.20 -10.23 -14.97
N LEU A 171 -1.07 -10.08 -13.96
CA LEU A 171 -2.49 -9.78 -14.16
C LEU A 171 -2.71 -8.45 -14.88
N LYS A 172 -1.99 -7.39 -14.47
CA LYS A 172 -2.07 -6.08 -15.13
C LYS A 172 -1.57 -6.14 -16.57
N GLY A 173 -0.42 -6.76 -16.80
CA GLY A 173 0.16 -6.95 -18.14
C GLY A 173 -0.77 -7.75 -19.07
N ALA A 174 -1.33 -8.85 -18.57
CA ALA A 174 -2.28 -9.67 -19.33
C ALA A 174 -3.57 -8.90 -19.66
N SER A 175 -4.09 -8.12 -18.71
CA SER A 175 -5.28 -7.28 -18.92
C SER A 175 -5.03 -6.23 -20.00
N LEU A 176 -3.86 -5.59 -20.00
CA LEU A 176 -3.46 -4.61 -21.01
C LEU A 176 -3.20 -5.26 -22.38
N SER A 177 -2.66 -6.48 -22.43
CA SER A 177 -2.44 -7.19 -23.70
C SER A 177 -3.72 -7.68 -24.36
N VAL A 178 -4.73 -8.03 -23.57
CA VAL A 178 -6.05 -8.49 -24.07
C VAL A 178 -6.92 -7.31 -24.50
N TYR A 179 -6.75 -6.13 -23.89
CA TYR A 179 -7.50 -4.92 -24.20
C TYR A 179 -6.56 -3.76 -24.63
N PRO A 180 -6.01 -3.78 -25.85
CA PRO A 180 -5.21 -2.67 -26.36
C PRO A 180 -6.06 -1.40 -26.58
N PRO A 181 -5.49 -0.19 -26.42
CA PRO A 181 -6.20 1.08 -26.64
C PRO A 181 -6.71 1.24 -28.08
N PRO A 182 -7.81 2.01 -28.35
CA PRO A 182 -8.45 3.01 -27.50
C PRO A 182 -9.58 2.43 -26.63
N GLN A 183 -9.43 2.53 -25.31
CA GLN A 183 -10.39 1.96 -24.35
C GLN A 183 -11.54 2.93 -24.07
N ASN A 184 -12.72 2.37 -23.80
CA ASN A 184 -13.77 3.09 -23.08
C ASN A 184 -13.23 3.45 -21.68
N PRO A 185 -13.35 4.71 -21.23
CA PRO A 185 -12.83 5.18 -19.94
C PRO A 185 -13.35 4.36 -18.73
N LEU A 186 -14.51 3.74 -18.87
CA LEU A 186 -15.12 2.84 -17.88
C LEU A 186 -14.34 1.53 -17.69
N ILE A 187 -13.79 0.96 -18.76
CA ILE A 187 -13.04 -0.31 -18.69
C ILE A 187 -11.69 -0.08 -18.00
N THR A 188 -11.01 1.02 -18.33
CA THR A 188 -9.76 1.44 -17.68
C THR A 188 -9.99 1.64 -16.18
N LEU A 189 -11.05 2.38 -15.81
CA LEU A 189 -11.41 2.61 -14.41
C LEU A 189 -11.69 1.31 -13.66
N LEU A 190 -12.37 0.34 -14.27
CA LEU A 190 -12.61 -0.97 -13.68
C LEU A 190 -11.31 -1.74 -13.46
N ILE A 191 -10.42 -1.77 -14.46
CA ILE A 191 -9.12 -2.45 -14.36
C ILE A 191 -8.27 -1.82 -13.25
N ASP A 192 -8.19 -0.49 -13.19
CA ASP A 192 -7.40 0.21 -12.17
C ASP A 192 -8.01 0.05 -10.78
N SER A 193 -9.34 0.10 -10.65
CA SER A 193 -10.02 -0.15 -9.37
C SER A 193 -9.78 -1.57 -8.86
N VAL A 194 -9.86 -2.57 -9.75
CA VAL A 194 -9.58 -3.98 -9.41
C VAL A 194 -8.11 -4.14 -9.03
N HIS A 195 -7.19 -3.49 -9.76
CA HIS A 195 -5.77 -3.54 -9.46
C HIS A 195 -5.45 -2.90 -8.10
N SER A 196 -5.95 -1.70 -7.82
CA SER A 196 -5.79 -1.01 -6.54
C SER A 196 -6.42 -1.81 -5.41
N PHE A 197 -7.59 -2.43 -5.62
CA PHE A 197 -8.21 -3.31 -4.65
C PHE A 197 -7.38 -4.56 -4.37
N LEU A 198 -6.83 -5.19 -5.41
CA LEU A 198 -5.90 -6.31 -5.28
C LEU A 198 -4.59 -5.88 -4.60
N GLN A 199 -4.13 -4.65 -4.83
CA GLN A 199 -2.94 -4.10 -4.18
C GLN A 199 -3.12 -3.95 -2.67
N LEU A 200 -4.35 -3.75 -2.17
CA LEU A 200 -4.65 -3.79 -0.73
C LEU A 200 -4.27 -5.13 -0.09
N PHE A 201 -4.27 -6.22 -0.86
CA PHE A 201 -3.80 -7.52 -0.37
C PHE A 201 -2.33 -7.47 0.06
N THR A 202 -1.49 -6.72 -0.68
CA THR A 202 -0.10 -6.47 -0.31
C THR A 202 0.00 -5.84 1.08
N THR A 203 -0.87 -4.87 1.39
CA THR A 203 -0.93 -4.24 2.71
C THR A 203 -1.28 -5.25 3.80
N VAL A 204 -2.21 -6.19 3.54
CA VAL A 204 -2.56 -7.25 4.50
C VAL A 204 -1.38 -8.20 4.76
N VAL A 205 -0.71 -8.64 3.70
CA VAL A 205 0.46 -9.53 3.79
C VAL A 205 1.59 -8.86 4.56
N LEU A 206 1.88 -7.59 4.23
CA LEU A 206 2.90 -6.80 4.91
C LEU A 206 2.53 -6.51 6.36
N PHE A 207 1.26 -6.24 6.68
CA PHE A 207 0.79 -6.08 8.05
C PHE A 207 1.04 -7.35 8.88
N ARG A 208 0.69 -8.53 8.35
CA ARG A 208 0.96 -9.80 9.04
C ARG A 208 2.45 -10.05 9.22
N MET A 209 3.24 -9.78 8.19
CA MET A 209 4.69 -9.89 8.27
C MET A 209 5.26 -8.91 9.31
N PHE A 210 4.74 -7.68 9.36
CA PHE A 210 5.11 -6.66 10.33
C PHE A 210 4.81 -7.15 11.75
N MET A 211 3.63 -7.68 12.03
CA MET A 211 3.30 -8.24 13.34
C MET A 211 4.29 -9.35 13.75
N LEU A 212 4.60 -10.28 12.85
CA LEU A 212 5.55 -11.37 13.11
C LEU A 212 7.00 -10.90 13.34
N VAL A 213 7.41 -9.82 12.66
CA VAL A 213 8.75 -9.25 12.81
C VAL A 213 8.81 -8.36 14.06
N ALA A 214 7.75 -7.61 14.36
CA ALA A 214 7.65 -6.71 15.50
C ALA A 214 7.46 -7.46 16.83
N GLU A 215 6.80 -8.62 16.83
CA GLU A 215 6.69 -9.53 17.98
C GLU A 215 7.98 -10.30 18.31
N LYS A 216 9.03 -10.12 17.51
CA LYS A 216 10.39 -10.53 17.88
C LYS A 216 11.21 -9.33 18.39
N PRO A 217 10.90 -8.72 19.55
CA PRO A 217 11.86 -7.86 20.20
C PRO A 217 12.95 -8.74 20.83
N ASP A 218 14.20 -8.54 20.40
CA ASP A 218 15.45 -8.92 21.06
C ASP A 218 15.49 -10.27 21.81
N SER A 219 15.70 -11.35 21.05
CA SER A 219 16.51 -12.47 21.57
C SER A 219 17.96 -12.26 21.12
N ARG A 220 18.64 -11.24 21.66
CA ARG A 220 20.09 -11.14 21.67
C ARG A 220 20.59 -10.10 22.65
#